data_AF-A0A1G6SU10-F1
#
_entry.id   AF-A0A1G6SU10-F1
#
_cell.length_a   1.000
_cell.length_b   1.000
_cell.length_c   1.000
_cell.angle_alpha   90.00
_cell.angle_beta   90.00
_cell.angle_gamma   90.00
#
_symmetry.space_group_name_H-M   'P 1'
#
loop_
_entity.id
_entity.type
_entity.pdbx_description
1 polymer ?
#
loop_
_entity_poly.entity_id
_entity_poly.type
_entity_poly.pdbx_seq_one_letter_code
_entity_poly.pdbx_strand_id
1 'polypeptide(L)' 'MLVDTHNLVSLTEANQNFSRVARMVDERGSVVILRNNVPRYVVIDFAQIEDTAASDDEVLAAGAMFIDKHREAFDELAK' A
#
# COMPACT_ATOMS: atom_id res chain seq x y z
N MET A 1 -0.44 6.21 9.36
CA MET A 1 -1.14 6.26 8.06
C MET A 1 -2.41 7.07 8.23
N LEU A 2 -2.46 8.26 7.64
CA LEU A 2 -3.71 9.02 7.51
C LEU A 2 -4.48 8.36 6.36
N VAL A 3 -5.46 7.52 6.70
CA VAL A 3 -6.36 6.96 5.68
C VAL A 3 -7.31 8.08 5.29
N ASP A 4 -7.11 8.65 4.11
CA ASP A 4 -7.98 9.68 3.56
C ASP A 4 -9.40 9.11 3.40
N THR A 5 -10.32 9.51 4.28
CA THR A 5 -11.70 9.01 4.34
C THR A 5 -12.51 9.37 3.10
N HIS A 6 -12.01 10.28 2.26
CA HIS A 6 -12.65 10.69 1.00
C HIS A 6 -12.56 9.62 -0.09
N ASN A 7 -11.71 8.60 0.08
CA ASN A 7 -11.46 7.56 -0.91
C ASN A 7 -12.19 6.24 -0.59
N LEU A 8 -13.22 6.28 0.26
CA LEU A 8 -13.99 5.11 0.64
C LEU A 8 -15.27 5.00 -0.20
N VAL A 9 -15.44 3.88 -0.89
CA VAL A 9 -16.66 3.58 -1.67
C VAL A 9 -17.24 2.23 -1.25
N SER A 10 -18.56 2.07 -1.33
CA SER A 10 -19.17 0.77 -1.07
C SER A 10 -18.93 -0.19 -2.23
N LEU A 11 -18.93 -1.51 -1.96
CA LEU A 11 -18.82 -2.53 -3.00
C LEU A 11 -19.92 -2.40 -4.07
N THR A 12 -21.14 -2.08 -3.64
CA THR A 12 -22.27 -1.88 -4.55
C THR A 12 -22.04 -0.69 -5.48
N GLU A 13 -21.55 0.43 -4.94
CA GLU A 13 -21.23 1.63 -5.71
C GLU A 13 -20.09 1.39 -6.70
N ALA A 14 -19.02 0.71 -6.27
CA ALA A 14 -17.90 0.36 -7.12
C ALA A 14 -18.34 -0.54 -8.28
N ASN A 15 -19.26 -1.49 -8.03
CA ASN A 15 -19.79 -2.37 -9.06
C ASN A 15 -20.72 -1.65 -10.05
N GLN A 16 -21.50 -0.67 -9.58
CA GLN A 16 -22.46 0.05 -10.43
C GLN A 16 -21.83 1.22 -11.19
N ASN A 17 -20.79 1.85 -10.64
CA ASN A 17 -20.18 3.08 -11.16
C ASN A 17 -18.65 2.95 -11.31
N PHE A 18 -18.17 1.80 -11.80
CA PHE A 18 -16.73 1.54 -11.85
C PHE A 18 -15.94 2.61 -12.61
N SER A 19 -16.46 3.12 -13.74
CA SER A 19 -15.79 4.19 -14.49
C SER A 19 -15.62 5.49 -13.69
N ARG A 20 -16.53 5.78 -12.77
CA ARG A 20 -16.39 6.91 -11.84
C ARG A 20 -15.31 6.63 -10.80
N VAL A 21 -15.30 5.41 -10.26
CA VAL A 21 -14.27 4.98 -9.31
C VAL A 21 -12.88 5.02 -9.93
N ALA A 22 -12.72 4.59 -11.19
CA ALA A 22 -11.45 4.69 -11.91
C ALA A 22 -10.96 6.15 -12.01
N ARG A 23 -11.83 7.10 -12.38
CA ARG A 23 -11.47 8.52 -12.40
C ARG A 23 -11.08 9.06 -11.01
N MET A 24 -11.74 8.60 -9.95
CA MET A 24 -11.34 8.95 -8.59
C MET A 24 -9.94 8.43 -8.25
N VAL A 25 -9.55 7.27 -8.78
CA VAL A 25 -8.19 6.74 -8.66
C VAL A 25 -7.21 7.59 -9.45
N ASP A 26 -7.53 7.99 -10.67
CA ASP A 26 -6.67 8.88 -11.48
C ASP A 26 -6.41 10.23 -10.77
N GLU A 27 -7.42 10.78 -10.09
CA GLU A 27 -7.34 12.07 -9.39
C GLU A 27 -6.67 11.98 -8.01
N ARG A 28 -6.84 10.86 -7.30
CA ARG A 28 -6.47 10.75 -5.87
C ARG A 28 -5.50 9.61 -5.56
N GLY A 29 -5.03 8.90 -6.57
CA GLY A 29 -4.08 7.79 -6.52
C GLY A 29 -4.67 6.45 -6.05
N SER A 30 -5.61 6.46 -5.11
CA SER A 30 -6.19 5.22 -4.57
C SER A 30 -7.64 5.36 -4.11
N VAL A 31 -8.40 4.27 -4.20
CA VAL A 31 -9.76 4.14 -3.67
C VAL A 31 -9.89 2.84 -2.91
N VAL A 32 -10.42 2.89 -1.69
CA VAL A 32 -10.70 1.75 -0.82
C VAL A 32 -12.17 1.36 -0.94
N ILE A 33 -12.42 0.08 -1.22
CA ILE A 33 -13.76 -0.48 -1.34
C ILE A 33 -14.15 -1.18 -0.04
N LEU A 34 -15.28 -0.77 0.51
CA LEU A 34 -15.92 -1.30 1.71
C LEU A 34 -16.91 -2.43 1.37
N ARG A 35 -16.88 -3.52 2.12
CA ARG A 35 -17.96 -4.53 2.15
C ARG A 35 -18.56 -4.53 3.56
N ASN A 36 -19.86 -4.27 3.69
CA ASN A 36 -20.53 -4.16 4.98
C ASN A 36 -19.85 -3.16 5.93
N ASN A 37 -19.46 -1.99 5.41
CA ASN A 37 -18.71 -0.94 6.12
C ASN A 37 -17.30 -1.35 6.61
N VAL A 38 -16.77 -2.49 6.16
CA VAL A 38 -15.41 -2.94 6.47
C VAL A 38 -14.54 -2.83 5.20
N PRO A 39 -13.36 -2.16 5.26
CA PRO A 39 -12.41 -2.13 4.15
C PRO A 39 -12.02 -3.53 3.72
N ARG A 40 -12.15 -3.83 2.42
CA ARG A 40 -11.86 -5.18 1.91
C ARG A 40 -11.06 -5.23 0.63
N TYR A 41 -11.14 -4.19 -0.20
CA TYR A 41 -10.37 -4.10 -1.44
C TYR A 41 -9.81 -2.69 -1.62
N VAL A 42 -8.79 -2.55 -2.45
CA VAL A 42 -8.24 -1.27 -2.87
C VAL A 42 -8.08 -1.28 -4.39
N VAL A 43 -8.33 -0.14 -5.02
CA VAL A 43 -8.04 0.13 -6.42
C VAL A 43 -7.01 1.25 -6.46
N ILE A 44 -5.92 1.03 -7.16
CA ILE A 44 -4.81 1.97 -7.31
C ILE A 44 -4.35 1.97 -8.77
N ASP A 45 -3.79 3.08 -9.22
CA ASP A 45 -3.10 3.12 -10.52
C ASP A 45 -1.87 2.21 -10.45
N PHE A 46 -1.69 1.39 -11.49
CA PHE A 46 -0.55 0.50 -11.60
C PHE A 46 0.78 1.25 -11.66
N ALA A 47 0.83 2.42 -12.30
CA ALA A 47 2.05 3.24 -12.36
C ALA A 47 2.54 3.67 -10.97
N GLN A 48 1.62 3.92 -10.03
CA GLN A 48 1.98 4.25 -8.65
C GLN A 48 2.57 3.06 -7.89
N ILE A 49 2.24 1.82 -8.28
CA ILE A 49 2.84 0.63 -7.67
C ILE A 49 4.31 0.54 -8.07
N GLU A 50 4.63 0.82 -9.34
CA GLU A 50 6.01 0.80 -9.83
C GLU A 50 6.87 1.89 -9.17
N ASP A 51 6.33 3.11 -8.99
CA ASP A 51 7.03 4.20 -8.29
C ASP A 51 7.20 3.96 -6.76
N THR A 52 6.39 3.07 -6.16
CA THR A 52 6.46 2.76 -4.71
C THR A 52 7.31 1.53 -4.42
N ALA A 53 7.75 0.78 -5.44
CA ALA A 53 8.69 -0.31 -5.25
C ALA A 53 10.04 0.28 -4.84
N ALA A 54 10.43 0.07 -3.58
CA ALA A 54 11.75 0.47 -3.09
C ALA A 54 12.80 -0.15 -4.01
N SER A 55 13.74 0.67 -4.47
CA SER A 55 14.85 0.18 -5.30
C SER A 55 15.67 -0.85 -4.51
N ASP A 56 16.34 -1.77 -5.21
CA ASP A 56 17.22 -2.76 -4.57
C ASP A 56 18.23 -2.09 -3.63
N ASP A 57 18.72 -0.90 -4.00
CA ASP A 57 19.64 -0.09 -3.20
C ASP A 57 19.01 0.41 -1.88
N GLU A 58 17.75 0.85 -1.91
CA GLU A 58 17.02 1.26 -0.71
C GLU A 58 16.72 0.07 0.22
N VAL A 59 16.37 -1.08 -0.36
CA VAL A 59 16.15 -2.32 0.38
C VAL A 59 17.45 -2.79 1.04
N LEU A 60 18.58 -2.74 0.33
CA LEU A 60 19.90 -3.09 0.85
C LEU A 60 20.34 -2.14 1.97
N ALA A 61 20.12 -0.83 1.81
CA ALA A 61 20.43 0.16 2.83
C ALA A 61 19.60 -0.05 4.10
N ALA A 62 18.30 -0.31 3.97
CA ALA A 62 17.42 -0.61 5.08
C ALA A 62 17.81 -1.93 5.78
N GLY A 63 18.17 -2.95 5.01
CA GLY A 63 18.65 -4.24 5.51
C GLY A 63 19.95 -4.11 6.30
N ALA A 64 20.93 -3.38 5.78
CA ALA A 64 22.19 -3.11 6.46
C ALA A 64 21.98 -2.37 7.79
N MET A 65 21.12 -1.35 7.80
CA MET A 65 20.75 -0.62 9.01
C MET A 65 20.06 -1.53 10.05
N PHE A 66 19.19 -2.44 9.59
CA PHE A 66 18.47 -3.36 10.47
C PHE A 66 19.40 -4.41 11.10
N ILE A 67 20.33 -4.95 10.32
CA ILE A 67 21.35 -5.89 10.80
C ILE A 67 22.26 -5.21 11.82
N ASP A 68 22.73 -4.00 11.55
CA ASP A 68 23.61 -3.27 12.48
C ASP A 68 22.91 -2.98 13.81
N LYS A 69 21.64 -2.58 13.75
CA LYS A 69 20.81 -2.32 14.93
C LYS A 69 20.57 -3.55 15.80
N HIS A 70 20.51 -4.73 15.21
CA HIS A 70 20.17 -5.98 15.90
C HIS A 70 21.31 -7.01 15.87
N ARG A 71 22.56 -6.51 15.72
CA ARG A 71 23.74 -7.33 15.48
C ARG A 71 23.92 -8.47 16.48
N GLU A 72 23.78 -8.18 17.78
CA GLU A 72 23.90 -9.19 18.85
C GLU A 72 22.89 -10.34 18.70
N ALA A 73 21.65 -10.03 18.30
CA ALA A 73 20.62 -11.05 18.11
C ALA A 73 20.91 -11.93 16.88
N PHE A 74 21.48 -11.35 15.82
CA PHE A 74 21.91 -12.09 14.64
C PHE A 74 23.15 -12.94 14.91
N ASP A 75 24.10 -12.45 15.70
CA ASP A 75 25.30 -13.19 16.09
C ASP A 75 24.96 -14.40 16.98
N GLU A 76 23.96 -14.28 17.86
CA GLU A 76 23.46 -15.41 18.66
C GLU A 76 22.64 -16.43 17.84
N LEU A 77 21.95 -15.99 16.77
CA LEU A 77 21.27 -16.91 15.83
C LEU A 77 22.24 -17.65 14.90
N ALA A 78 23.44 -17.11 14.70
CA ALA A 78 24.47 -17.70 13.83
C ALA A 78 25.38 -18.71 14.56
N LYS A 79 25.24 -18.85 15.89
CA LYS A 79 25.86 -19.90 16.72
C LYS A 79 25.14 -21.22 16.61
#